data_AF-A0A3N6NZ54-F1
#
_entry.id   AF-A0A3N6NZ54-F1
#
_cell.length_a   1.000
_cell.length_b   1.000
_cell.length_c   1.000
_cell.angle_alpha   90.00
_cell.angle_beta   90.00
_cell.angle_gamma   90.00
#
_symmetry.space_group_name_H-M   'P 1'
#
loop_
_entity.id
_entity.type
_entity.pdbx_description
1 polymer ?
#
loop_
_entity_poly.entity_id
_entity_poly.type
_entity_poly.pdbx_seq_one_letter_code
_entity_poly.pdbx_strand_id
1 'polypeptide(L)'
;MIGNLYDHKFETPFNNPELPNWADGYLDKFCDLFWDNTWKEGDEAIASLEIDMLADRYAYIKEGMALRAFQIYKLYKNLGYKTFKEYCLKGLKKSVYYVKRVIKAAQISWSLMLEGFTELPDNVSQAQKLASSASQVSEEVDETVSCWQEVLGKAKQESKPITANYIETTITGETIPPLATAKLPRDVWDKLKAQAKQQGVKPEKLLEDIVGNYLDPKQDSDPETEVESEPDSIDKSKISISKTPKIKAWEKDLQDLVQEKYTNEVNYDTTTNSSAIPEIFQSDRDISSASRGQVWRPPT
;
A
#
# COMPACT_ATOMS: atom_id res chain seq x y z
N MET A 1 9.60 -3.37 -6.73
CA MET A 1 10.18 -2.02 -6.97
C MET A 1 9.26 -1.30 -7.96
N ILE A 2 8.74 -0.12 -7.62
CA ILE A 2 7.82 0.66 -8.47
C ILE A 2 8.67 1.53 -9.43
N GLY A 3 9.41 0.88 -10.31
CA GLY A 3 10.22 1.53 -11.35
C GLY A 3 9.59 1.31 -12.71
N ASN A 4 9.55 2.37 -13.53
CA ASN A 4 9.15 2.40 -14.95
C ASN A 4 7.68 2.67 -15.34
N LEU A 5 6.88 3.29 -14.48
CA LEU A 5 5.66 4.04 -14.92
C LEU A 5 5.96 5.52 -15.30
N TYR A 6 7.23 5.90 -15.43
CA TYR A 6 7.67 7.30 -15.51
C TYR A 6 8.43 7.69 -16.79
N ASP A 7 8.62 6.77 -17.74
CA ASP A 7 9.47 7.05 -18.92
C ASP A 7 8.72 7.10 -20.26
N HIS A 8 7.39 7.07 -20.23
CA HIS A 8 6.63 7.51 -21.39
C HIS A 8 6.56 9.03 -21.37
N LYS A 9 7.52 9.67 -22.06
CA LYS A 9 7.18 10.85 -22.86
C LYS A 9 5.87 10.53 -23.57
N PHE A 10 4.90 11.45 -23.58
CA PHE A 10 3.70 11.33 -24.41
C PHE A 10 4.11 11.39 -25.90
N GLU A 11 4.88 10.40 -26.36
CA GLU A 11 5.03 10.07 -27.77
C GLU A 11 3.75 9.33 -28.10
N THR A 12 2.85 10.00 -28.80
CA THR A 12 1.58 9.48 -29.25
C THR A 12 1.78 8.15 -29.97
N PRO A 13 1.48 6.99 -29.35
CA PRO A 13 1.51 5.71 -30.03
C PRO A 13 0.05 5.43 -30.42
N PHE A 14 -0.56 6.32 -31.20
CA PHE A 14 -1.91 6.09 -31.71
C PHE A 14 -1.83 5.08 -32.87
N ASN A 15 -1.50 3.83 -32.54
CA ASN A 15 -1.84 2.69 -33.39
C ASN A 15 -3.32 2.35 -33.18
N ASN A 16 -4.17 3.29 -33.57
CA ASN A 16 -5.61 3.24 -33.84
C ASN A 16 -6.40 2.03 -33.24
N PRO A 17 -6.57 1.90 -31.92
CA PRO A 17 -7.78 1.27 -31.39
C PRO A 17 -8.93 2.27 -31.54
N GLU A 18 -10.08 1.83 -32.06
CA GLU A 18 -11.30 2.64 -31.98
C GLU A 18 -11.61 2.90 -30.50
N LEU A 19 -11.25 4.08 -30.02
CA LEU A 19 -11.51 4.48 -28.66
C LEU A 19 -13.02 4.68 -28.48
N PRO A 20 -13.55 4.47 -27.26
CA PRO A 20 -14.93 4.82 -27.00
C PRO A 20 -15.20 6.30 -27.28
N ASN A 21 -16.34 6.64 -27.89
CA ASN A 21 -16.70 8.02 -28.25
C ASN A 21 -16.55 9.04 -27.09
N TRP A 22 -16.78 8.61 -25.84
CA TRP A 22 -16.62 9.46 -24.66
C TRP A 22 -15.14 9.79 -24.36
N ALA A 23 -14.24 8.87 -24.71
CA ALA A 23 -12.81 8.99 -24.53
C ALA A 23 -12.21 9.85 -25.64
N ASP A 24 -12.60 9.65 -26.90
CA ASP A 24 -12.13 10.44 -28.05
C ASP A 24 -12.39 11.93 -27.87
N GLY A 25 -13.64 12.33 -27.60
CA GLY A 25 -13.96 13.74 -27.42
C GLY A 25 -13.27 14.38 -26.20
N TYR A 26 -13.00 13.60 -25.15
CA TYR A 26 -12.23 14.07 -24.00
C TYR A 26 -10.72 14.15 -24.31
N LEU A 27 -10.19 13.18 -25.06
CA LEU A 27 -8.80 13.12 -25.51
C LEU A 27 -8.46 14.28 -26.41
N ASP A 28 -9.27 14.53 -27.43
CA ASP A 28 -9.07 15.65 -28.34
C ASP A 28 -9.07 16.96 -27.54
N LYS A 29 -10.08 17.18 -26.69
CA LYS A 29 -10.14 18.38 -25.85
C LYS A 29 -8.95 18.49 -24.89
N PHE A 30 -8.53 17.39 -24.27
CA PHE A 30 -7.38 17.36 -23.37
C PHE A 30 -6.08 17.62 -24.13
N CYS A 31 -5.89 17.00 -25.29
CA CYS A 31 -4.75 17.21 -26.18
C CYS A 31 -4.72 18.63 -26.71
N ASP A 32 -5.81 19.18 -27.24
CA ASP A 32 -5.92 20.57 -27.68
C ASP A 32 -5.57 21.54 -26.54
N LEU A 33 -6.10 21.30 -25.34
CA LEU A 33 -5.79 22.12 -24.18
C LEU A 33 -4.29 22.09 -23.87
N PHE A 34 -3.69 20.90 -23.75
CA PHE A 34 -2.32 20.72 -23.27
C PHE A 34 -1.23 20.91 -24.33
N TRP A 35 -1.51 20.57 -25.58
CA TRP A 35 -0.56 20.59 -26.71
C TRP A 35 -0.47 21.99 -27.33
N ASP A 36 -1.61 22.69 -27.48
CA ASP A 36 -1.63 24.06 -28.01
C ASP A 36 -1.29 25.11 -26.93
N ASN A 37 -1.00 24.67 -25.70
CA ASN A 37 -0.73 25.54 -24.55
C ASN A 37 -1.84 26.56 -24.26
N THR A 38 -3.07 26.34 -24.76
CA THR A 38 -4.22 27.22 -24.54
C THR A 38 -4.59 27.33 -23.06
N TRP A 39 -4.22 26.33 -22.23
CA TRP A 39 -4.30 26.43 -20.77
C TRP A 39 -3.48 27.59 -20.16
N LYS A 40 -2.48 28.12 -20.88
CA LYS A 40 -1.68 29.27 -20.42
C LYS A 40 -2.44 30.59 -20.55
N GLU A 41 -3.54 30.61 -21.31
CA GLU A 41 -4.23 31.86 -21.69
C GLU A 41 -5.39 32.24 -20.77
N GLY A 42 -5.78 31.42 -19.78
CA GLY A 42 -6.71 31.90 -18.75
C GLY A 42 -7.39 30.87 -17.84
N ASP A 43 -8.06 31.40 -16.81
CA ASP A 43 -8.82 30.66 -15.80
C ASP A 43 -10.01 29.89 -16.39
N GLU A 44 -10.51 30.28 -17.56
CA GLU A 44 -11.65 29.62 -18.24
C GLU A 44 -11.32 28.21 -18.75
N ALA A 45 -10.12 28.00 -19.29
CA ALA A 45 -9.66 26.67 -19.72
C ALA A 45 -9.52 25.71 -18.54
N ILE A 46 -9.07 26.25 -17.39
CA ILE A 46 -8.98 25.52 -16.13
C ILE A 46 -10.37 25.19 -15.59
N ALA A 47 -11.30 26.16 -15.60
CA ALA A 47 -12.68 25.95 -15.15
C ALA A 47 -13.42 24.92 -16.03
N SER A 48 -13.17 24.91 -17.35
CA SER A 48 -13.75 23.89 -18.23
C SER A 48 -13.26 22.48 -17.88
N LEU A 49 -11.99 22.31 -17.50
CA LEU A 49 -11.48 21.02 -17.04
C LEU A 49 -12.19 20.58 -15.75
N GLU A 50 -12.39 21.49 -14.80
CA GLU A 50 -13.07 21.18 -13.53
C GLU A 50 -14.52 20.74 -13.73
N ILE A 51 -15.24 21.32 -14.70
CA ILE A 51 -16.62 20.93 -15.03
C ILE A 51 -16.66 19.52 -15.65
N ASP A 52 -15.75 19.22 -16.59
CA ASP A 52 -15.71 17.92 -17.28
C ASP A 52 -15.34 16.76 -16.33
N MET A 53 -14.69 17.05 -15.20
CA MET A 53 -14.37 16.06 -14.17
C MET A 53 -15.61 15.49 -13.45
N LEU A 54 -16.78 16.14 -13.55
CA LEU A 54 -17.95 15.84 -12.71
C LEU A 54 -19.07 15.07 -13.41
N ALA A 55 -18.97 14.87 -14.73
CA ALA A 55 -19.96 14.15 -15.51
C ALA A 55 -19.37 12.84 -16.06
N ASP A 56 -20.17 11.77 -16.03
CA ASP A 56 -19.99 10.47 -16.73
C ASP A 56 -19.59 9.25 -15.86
N ARG A 57 -19.86 8.03 -16.36
CA ARG A 57 -19.54 6.73 -15.74
C ARG A 57 -18.05 6.58 -15.42
N TYR A 58 -17.21 7.16 -16.27
CA TYR A 58 -15.75 7.17 -16.13
C TYR A 58 -15.20 8.52 -15.67
N ALA A 59 -15.99 9.31 -14.93
CA ALA A 59 -15.57 10.60 -14.39
C ALA A 59 -14.25 10.53 -13.59
N TYR A 60 -14.00 9.41 -12.89
CA TYR A 60 -12.74 9.23 -12.15
C TYR A 60 -11.51 9.14 -13.06
N ILE A 61 -11.65 8.67 -14.32
CA ILE A 61 -10.56 8.63 -15.30
C ILE A 61 -10.23 10.05 -15.72
N LYS A 62 -11.25 10.84 -16.10
CA LYS A 62 -11.10 12.27 -16.44
C LYS A 62 -10.48 13.05 -15.28
N GLU A 63 -11.04 12.89 -14.07
CA GLU A 63 -10.53 13.49 -12.83
C GLU A 63 -9.06 13.12 -12.60
N GLY A 64 -8.69 11.84 -12.68
CA GLY A 64 -7.32 11.42 -12.41
C GLY A 64 -6.32 11.93 -13.46
N MET A 65 -6.70 11.98 -14.74
CA MET A 65 -5.87 12.51 -15.81
C MET A 65 -5.65 14.02 -15.68
N ALA A 66 -6.72 14.78 -15.40
CA ALA A 66 -6.61 16.21 -15.12
C ALA A 66 -5.72 16.47 -13.88
N LEU A 67 -5.97 15.78 -12.76
CA LEU A 67 -5.17 15.93 -11.55
C LEU A 67 -3.69 15.57 -11.76
N ARG A 68 -3.42 14.58 -12.62
CA ARG A 68 -2.05 14.24 -13.02
C ARG A 68 -1.40 15.37 -13.81
N ALA A 69 -2.12 15.98 -14.74
CA ALA A 69 -1.63 17.12 -15.50
C ALA A 69 -1.35 18.34 -14.60
N PHE A 70 -2.27 18.66 -13.68
CA PHE A 70 -2.05 19.67 -12.65
C PHE A 70 -0.78 19.42 -11.84
N GLN A 71 -0.52 18.15 -11.51
CA GLN A 71 0.68 17.76 -10.78
C GLN A 71 1.97 17.95 -11.61
N ILE A 72 1.99 17.46 -12.86
CA ILE A 72 3.17 17.47 -13.74
C ILE A 72 3.51 18.90 -14.17
N TYR A 73 2.54 19.62 -14.72
CA TYR A 73 2.73 20.97 -15.27
C TYR A 73 2.69 22.06 -14.22
N LYS A 74 2.45 21.69 -12.95
CA LYS A 74 2.37 22.61 -11.81
C LYS A 74 1.31 23.71 -12.01
N LEU A 75 0.20 23.39 -12.68
CA LEU A 75 -0.88 24.33 -12.99
C LEU A 75 -1.47 24.99 -11.73
N TYR A 76 -1.44 24.28 -10.61
CA TYR A 76 -1.85 24.80 -9.31
C TYR A 76 -1.11 26.09 -8.91
N LYS A 77 0.08 26.35 -9.45
CA LYS A 77 0.82 27.60 -9.20
C LYS A 77 0.16 28.81 -9.85
N ASN A 78 -0.47 28.64 -11.00
CA ASN A 78 -1.18 29.72 -11.70
C ASN A 78 -2.43 30.15 -10.90
N LEU A 79 -3.05 29.18 -10.21
CA LEU A 79 -4.15 29.42 -9.27
C LEU A 79 -3.68 29.95 -7.90
N GLY A 80 -2.40 30.30 -7.75
CA GLY A 80 -1.85 30.89 -6.52
C GLY A 80 -1.47 29.90 -5.41
N TYR A 81 -1.51 28.58 -5.64
CA TYR A 81 -1.09 27.59 -4.65
C TYR A 81 0.41 27.29 -4.74
N LYS A 82 1.10 27.20 -3.59
CA LYS A 82 2.56 26.98 -3.57
C LYS A 82 2.95 25.54 -3.88
N THR A 83 2.13 24.59 -3.42
CA THR A 83 2.39 23.14 -3.56
C THR A 83 1.15 22.40 -4.04
N PHE A 84 1.35 21.27 -4.71
CA PHE A 84 0.24 20.40 -5.10
C PHE A 84 -0.57 19.91 -3.89
N LYS A 85 0.09 19.66 -2.76
CA LYS A 85 -0.59 19.31 -1.50
C LYS A 85 -1.53 20.41 -1.03
N GLU A 86 -1.10 21.67 -1.11
CA GLU A 86 -1.92 22.81 -0.75
C GLU A 86 -3.13 22.94 -1.66
N TYR A 87 -2.94 22.77 -2.97
CA TYR A 87 -4.02 22.75 -3.94
C TYR A 87 -5.05 21.64 -3.64
N CYS A 88 -4.61 20.42 -3.37
CA CYS A 88 -5.53 19.33 -3.01
C CYS A 88 -6.39 19.67 -1.77
N LEU A 89 -5.75 20.19 -0.72
CA LEU A 89 -6.42 20.43 0.55
C LEU A 89 -7.30 21.70 0.53
N LYS A 90 -6.84 22.79 -0.09
CA LYS A 90 -7.51 24.09 -0.06
C LYS A 90 -8.38 24.33 -1.29
N GLY A 91 -7.88 24.02 -2.49
CA GLY A 91 -8.61 24.19 -3.74
C GLY A 91 -9.66 23.10 -3.90
N LEU A 92 -9.24 21.84 -3.92
CA LEU A 92 -10.13 20.71 -4.19
C LEU A 92 -10.90 20.22 -2.95
N LYS A 93 -10.49 20.65 -1.74
CA LYS A 93 -11.03 20.16 -0.45
C LYS A 93 -10.96 18.62 -0.32
N LYS A 94 -9.94 18.00 -0.93
CA LYS A 94 -9.70 16.55 -0.96
C LYS A 94 -8.37 16.21 -0.29
N SER A 95 -8.29 15.04 0.34
CA SER A 95 -7.02 14.57 0.91
C SER A 95 -6.03 14.24 -0.21
N VAL A 96 -4.74 14.50 0.03
CA VAL A 96 -3.68 14.13 -0.94
C VAL A 96 -3.67 12.62 -1.20
N TYR A 97 -3.98 11.82 -0.17
CA TYR A 97 -4.06 10.37 -0.31
C TYR A 97 -5.17 9.96 -1.28
N TYR A 98 -6.36 10.56 -1.16
CA TYR A 98 -7.47 10.33 -2.10
C TYR A 98 -7.08 10.75 -3.53
N VAL A 99 -6.51 11.95 -3.70
CA VAL A 99 -6.10 12.45 -5.03
C VAL A 99 -5.09 11.51 -5.70
N LYS A 100 -4.08 11.05 -4.95
CA LYS A 100 -3.10 10.06 -5.46
C LYS A 100 -3.75 8.74 -5.86
N ARG A 101 -4.74 8.30 -5.08
CA ARG A 101 -5.53 7.09 -5.36
C ARG A 101 -6.30 7.21 -6.68
N VAL A 102 -6.95 8.36 -6.93
CA VAL A 102 -7.69 8.61 -8.17
C VAL A 102 -6.74 8.71 -9.36
N ILE A 103 -5.62 9.43 -9.24
CA ILE A 103 -4.59 9.51 -10.29
C ILE A 103 -4.13 8.11 -10.70
N LYS A 104 -3.75 7.27 -9.72
CA LYS A 104 -3.27 5.91 -10.02
C LYS A 104 -4.35 5.06 -10.70
N ALA A 105 -5.61 5.14 -10.23
CA ALA A 105 -6.73 4.42 -10.83
C ALA A 105 -6.98 4.85 -12.28
N ALA A 106 -6.95 6.15 -12.56
CA ALA A 106 -7.12 6.66 -13.91
C ALA A 106 -6.00 6.19 -14.84
N GLN A 107 -4.75 6.19 -14.37
CA GLN A 107 -3.61 5.68 -15.15
C GLN A 107 -3.78 4.21 -15.53
N ILE A 108 -4.24 3.36 -14.60
CA ILE A 108 -4.50 1.94 -14.87
C ILE A 108 -5.57 1.78 -15.96
N SER A 109 -6.70 2.46 -15.81
CA SER A 109 -7.80 2.36 -16.76
C SER A 109 -7.46 2.98 -18.12
N TRP A 110 -6.63 4.01 -18.12
CA TRP A 110 -6.08 4.59 -19.33
C TRP A 110 -5.18 3.62 -20.09
N SER A 111 -4.27 2.94 -19.38
CA SER A 111 -3.44 1.90 -19.99
C SER A 111 -4.29 0.79 -20.60
N LEU A 112 -5.32 0.30 -19.91
CA LEU A 112 -6.26 -0.68 -20.48
C LEU A 112 -6.97 -0.14 -21.73
N MET A 113 -7.37 1.12 -21.73
CA MET A 113 -8.00 1.73 -22.90
C MET A 113 -7.06 1.77 -24.11
N LEU A 114 -5.77 2.09 -23.91
CA LEU A 114 -4.77 2.09 -24.97
C LEU A 114 -4.52 0.67 -25.54
N GLU A 115 -4.72 -0.37 -24.73
CA GLU A 115 -4.66 -1.77 -25.16
C GLU A 115 -5.95 -2.24 -25.87
N GLY A 116 -6.91 -1.34 -26.10
CA GLY A 116 -8.12 -1.60 -26.86
C GLY A 116 -9.31 -2.13 -26.04
N PHE A 117 -9.24 -2.09 -24.71
CA PHE A 117 -10.39 -2.48 -23.88
C PHE A 117 -11.48 -1.40 -23.91
N THR A 118 -12.69 -1.81 -24.30
CA THR A 118 -13.89 -0.96 -24.27
C THR A 118 -14.61 -1.01 -22.92
N GLU A 119 -14.53 -2.16 -22.25
CA GLU A 119 -15.01 -2.37 -20.88
C GLU A 119 -13.87 -2.09 -19.90
N LEU A 120 -13.95 -0.97 -19.19
CA LEU A 120 -12.96 -0.53 -18.22
C LEU A 120 -13.50 -0.74 -16.79
N PRO A 121 -12.63 -0.69 -15.75
CA PRO A 121 -13.10 -0.58 -14.39
C PRO A 121 -14.07 0.61 -14.24
N ASP A 122 -15.19 0.40 -13.56
CA ASP A 122 -16.23 1.41 -13.36
C ASP A 122 -15.87 2.43 -12.28
N ASN A 123 -14.93 2.10 -11.39
CA ASN A 123 -14.57 2.96 -10.27
C ASN A 123 -13.13 2.75 -9.78
N VAL A 124 -12.69 3.71 -8.97
CA VAL A 124 -11.35 3.75 -8.35
C VAL A 124 -11.03 2.47 -7.58
N SER A 125 -12.01 1.88 -6.88
CA SER A 125 -11.78 0.67 -6.08
C SER A 125 -11.51 -0.54 -6.95
N GLN A 126 -12.24 -0.72 -8.04
CA GLN A 126 -12.01 -1.80 -9.01
C GLN A 126 -10.65 -1.66 -9.69
N ALA A 127 -10.32 -0.47 -10.23
CA ALA A 127 -9.04 -0.22 -10.89
C ALA A 127 -7.85 -0.47 -9.95
N GLN A 128 -7.94 0.00 -8.71
CA GLN A 128 -6.89 -0.24 -7.73
C GLN A 128 -6.78 -1.70 -7.34
N LYS A 129 -7.92 -2.38 -7.21
CA LYS A 129 -7.92 -3.79 -6.84
C LYS A 129 -7.28 -4.62 -7.94
N LEU A 130 -7.61 -4.36 -9.20
CA LEU A 130 -6.96 -4.95 -10.36
C LEU A 130 -5.45 -4.80 -10.29
N ALA A 131 -4.92 -3.58 -10.16
CA ALA A 131 -3.47 -3.38 -10.13
C ALA A 131 -2.81 -4.04 -8.90
N SER A 132 -3.46 -4.04 -7.74
CA SER A 132 -2.90 -4.71 -6.56
C SER A 132 -2.89 -6.23 -6.72
N SER A 133 -3.94 -6.82 -7.30
CA SER A 133 -4.04 -8.26 -7.50
C SER A 133 -3.12 -8.73 -8.64
N ALA A 134 -3.05 -7.99 -9.74
CA ALA A 134 -2.10 -8.27 -10.84
C ALA A 134 -0.65 -8.26 -10.35
N SER A 135 -0.28 -7.32 -9.48
CA SER A 135 1.07 -7.27 -8.89
C SER A 135 1.42 -8.46 -7.97
N GLN A 136 0.43 -9.28 -7.59
CA GLN A 136 0.66 -10.51 -6.82
C GLN A 136 0.90 -11.72 -7.73
N VAL A 137 0.53 -11.64 -9.01
CA VAL A 137 0.71 -12.73 -9.98
C VAL A 137 2.18 -12.82 -10.40
N SER A 138 2.81 -11.67 -10.68
CA SER A 138 4.21 -11.59 -11.09
C SER A 138 4.88 -10.37 -10.47
N GLU A 139 6.10 -10.56 -9.95
CA GLU A 139 6.94 -9.46 -9.44
C GLU A 139 7.69 -8.74 -10.57
N GLU A 140 7.83 -9.37 -11.74
CA GLU A 140 8.71 -8.92 -12.83
C GLU A 140 7.95 -8.31 -14.01
N VAL A 141 6.73 -8.80 -14.27
CA VAL A 141 5.91 -8.42 -15.43
C VAL A 141 4.61 -7.79 -14.96
N ASP A 142 4.21 -6.70 -15.61
CA ASP A 142 2.89 -6.10 -15.37
C ASP A 142 1.81 -6.94 -16.05
N GLU A 143 1.15 -7.79 -15.26
CA GLU A 143 0.06 -8.66 -15.71
C GLU A 143 -1.32 -7.96 -15.72
N THR A 144 -1.38 -6.64 -15.50
CA THR A 144 -2.65 -5.91 -15.40
C THR A 144 -3.58 -6.15 -16.60
N VAL A 145 -3.02 -6.21 -17.81
CA VAL A 145 -3.75 -6.46 -19.06
C VAL A 145 -4.29 -7.89 -19.11
N SER A 146 -3.42 -8.88 -18.93
CA SER A 146 -3.77 -10.30 -18.91
C SER A 146 -4.85 -10.60 -17.86
N CYS A 147 -4.67 -10.07 -16.64
CA CYS A 147 -5.60 -10.22 -15.54
C CYS A 147 -6.96 -9.56 -15.84
N TRP A 148 -6.98 -8.39 -16.47
CA TRP A 148 -8.23 -7.73 -16.83
C TRP A 148 -9.01 -8.52 -17.88
N GLN A 149 -8.32 -9.05 -18.89
CA GLN A 149 -8.92 -9.93 -19.89
C GLN A 149 -9.56 -11.17 -19.25
N GLU A 150 -8.87 -11.79 -18.28
CA GLU A 150 -9.40 -12.92 -17.53
C GLU A 150 -10.66 -12.55 -16.72
N VAL A 151 -10.64 -11.41 -16.03
CA VAL A 151 -11.79 -10.90 -15.26
C VAL A 151 -13.00 -10.70 -16.17
N LEU A 152 -12.83 -10.04 -17.32
CA LEU A 152 -13.92 -9.83 -18.28
C LEU A 152 -14.46 -11.16 -18.82
N GLY A 153 -13.57 -12.11 -19.14
CA GLY A 153 -13.93 -13.44 -19.62
C GLY A 153 -14.79 -14.21 -18.62
N LYS A 154 -14.35 -14.29 -17.36
CA LYS A 154 -15.11 -14.99 -16.30
C LYS A 154 -16.41 -14.25 -15.96
N ALA A 155 -16.40 -12.92 -15.91
CA ALA A 155 -17.60 -12.13 -15.59
C ALA A 155 -18.70 -12.37 -16.62
N LYS A 156 -18.34 -12.43 -17.91
CA LYS A 156 -19.26 -12.74 -19.01
C LYS A 156 -19.77 -14.18 -18.94
N GLN A 157 -18.89 -15.14 -18.67
CA GLN A 157 -19.26 -16.55 -18.54
C GLN A 157 -20.23 -16.79 -17.37
N GLU A 158 -19.97 -16.16 -16.22
CA GLU A 158 -20.75 -16.35 -15.00
C GLU A 158 -21.94 -15.38 -14.89
N SER A 159 -22.06 -14.42 -15.82
CA SER A 159 -23.05 -13.33 -15.79
C SER A 159 -23.06 -12.58 -14.44
N LYS A 160 -21.87 -12.37 -13.86
CA LYS A 160 -21.71 -11.70 -12.56
C LYS A 160 -21.24 -10.26 -12.73
N PRO A 161 -21.66 -9.35 -11.82
CA PRO A 161 -21.14 -7.99 -11.81
C PRO A 161 -19.66 -7.97 -11.39
N ILE A 162 -18.87 -7.16 -12.09
CA ILE A 162 -17.44 -6.98 -11.79
C ILE A 162 -17.31 -6.09 -10.56
N THR A 163 -17.17 -6.69 -9.39
CA THR A 163 -16.87 -5.95 -8.14
C THR A 163 -15.37 -5.99 -7.84
N ALA A 164 -14.88 -5.12 -6.94
CA ALA A 164 -13.48 -5.19 -6.51
C ALA A 164 -13.13 -6.58 -5.93
N ASN A 165 -14.00 -7.14 -5.08
CA ASN A 165 -13.79 -8.48 -4.54
C ASN A 165 -13.79 -9.54 -5.64
N TYR A 166 -14.68 -9.42 -6.64
CA TYR A 166 -14.71 -10.34 -7.77
C TYR A 166 -13.39 -10.33 -8.55
N ILE A 167 -12.83 -9.14 -8.82
CA ILE A 167 -11.52 -8.97 -9.46
C ILE A 167 -10.44 -9.70 -8.66
N GLU A 168 -10.38 -9.46 -7.35
CA GLU A 168 -9.41 -10.10 -6.45
C GLU A 168 -9.52 -11.62 -6.51
N THR A 169 -10.71 -12.16 -6.26
CA THR A 169 -10.97 -13.60 -6.25
C THR A 169 -10.67 -14.25 -7.60
N THR A 170 -10.90 -13.53 -8.70
CA THR A 170 -10.66 -14.04 -10.05
C THR A 170 -9.18 -14.19 -10.34
N ILE A 171 -8.36 -13.22 -9.91
CA ILE A 171 -6.92 -13.14 -10.20
C ILE A 171 -6.11 -13.99 -9.21
N THR A 172 -6.37 -13.90 -7.92
CA THR A 172 -5.57 -14.59 -6.90
C THR A 172 -6.07 -16.00 -6.60
N GLY A 173 -7.32 -16.31 -6.96
CA GLY A 173 -7.99 -17.55 -6.55
C GLY A 173 -8.30 -17.62 -5.05
N GLU A 174 -7.92 -16.61 -4.27
CA GLU A 174 -8.21 -16.54 -2.85
C GLU A 174 -9.66 -16.12 -2.67
N THR A 175 -10.50 -17.09 -2.28
CA THR A 175 -11.82 -16.77 -1.76
C THR A 175 -11.65 -16.23 -0.36
N ILE A 176 -11.78 -14.91 -0.19
CA ILE A 176 -11.89 -14.33 1.15
C ILE A 176 -13.19 -14.90 1.74
N PRO A 177 -13.11 -15.73 2.80
CA PRO A 177 -14.32 -16.27 3.40
C PRO A 177 -15.21 -15.10 3.85
N PRO A 178 -16.52 -15.18 3.66
CA PRO A 178 -17.42 -14.10 4.04
C PRO A 178 -17.25 -13.79 5.53
N LEU A 179 -16.72 -12.60 5.82
CA LEU A 179 -16.52 -12.13 7.18
C LEU A 179 -17.89 -11.86 7.81
N ALA A 180 -18.20 -12.57 8.90
CA ALA A 180 -19.37 -12.26 9.71
C ALA A 180 -19.13 -10.94 10.47
N THR A 181 -20.06 -9.99 10.37
CA THR A 181 -20.02 -8.77 11.16
C THR A 181 -20.78 -8.98 12.47
N ALA A 182 -20.06 -9.12 13.58
CA ALA A 182 -20.65 -9.18 14.92
C ALA A 182 -20.62 -7.79 15.58
N LYS A 183 -21.75 -7.35 16.14
CA LYS A 183 -21.81 -6.13 16.95
C LYS A 183 -21.55 -6.49 18.40
N LEU A 184 -20.41 -6.06 18.93
CA LEU A 184 -20.07 -6.19 20.34
C LEU A 184 -20.36 -4.88 21.09
N PRO A 185 -20.88 -4.93 22.33
CA PRO A 185 -20.91 -3.76 23.20
C PRO A 185 -19.50 -3.17 23.36
N ARG A 186 -19.41 -1.84 23.38
CA ARG A 186 -18.13 -1.12 23.37
C ARG A 186 -17.23 -1.51 24.54
N ASP A 187 -17.80 -1.69 25.72
CA ASP A 187 -17.05 -2.07 26.93
C ASP A 187 -16.39 -3.45 26.80
N VAL A 188 -17.04 -4.39 26.11
CA VAL A 188 -16.51 -5.74 25.86
C VAL A 188 -15.37 -5.68 24.84
N TRP A 189 -15.54 -4.88 23.80
CA TRP A 189 -14.50 -4.65 22.79
C TRP A 189 -13.26 -3.99 23.37
N ASP A 190 -13.41 -3.01 24.27
CA ASP A 190 -12.29 -2.33 24.91
C ASP A 190 -11.50 -3.26 25.84
N LYS A 191 -12.18 -4.18 26.55
CA LYS A 191 -11.53 -5.25 27.34
C LYS A 191 -10.75 -6.22 26.46
N LEU A 192 -11.34 -6.67 25.36
CA LEU A 192 -10.67 -7.53 24.36
C LEU A 192 -9.42 -6.83 23.80
N LYS A 193 -9.52 -5.54 23.46
CA LYS A 193 -8.40 -4.75 22.95
C LYS A 193 -7.28 -4.60 23.98
N ALA A 194 -7.63 -4.42 25.25
CA ALA A 194 -6.65 -4.38 26.34
C ALA A 194 -5.91 -5.72 26.49
N GLN A 195 -6.63 -6.84 26.44
CA GLN A 195 -6.03 -8.19 26.51
C GLN A 195 -5.17 -8.49 25.27
N ALA A 196 -5.63 -8.14 24.07
CA ALA A 196 -4.88 -8.32 22.84
C ALA A 196 -3.57 -7.52 22.87
N LYS A 197 -3.62 -6.28 23.39
CA LYS A 197 -2.43 -5.45 23.59
C LYS A 197 -1.45 -6.06 24.58
N GLN A 198 -1.93 -6.67 25.67
CA GLN A 198 -1.07 -7.36 26.65
C GLN A 198 -0.38 -8.58 26.03
N GLN A 199 -1.07 -9.29 25.13
CA GLN A 199 -0.54 -10.47 24.44
C GLN A 199 0.22 -10.14 23.14
N GLY A 200 0.35 -8.85 22.78
CA GLY A 200 1.02 -8.42 21.55
C GLY A 200 0.32 -8.85 20.26
N VAL A 201 -0.94 -9.29 20.33
CA VAL A 201 -1.73 -9.76 19.18
C VAL A 201 -2.78 -8.72 18.78
N LYS A 202 -3.29 -8.84 17.55
CA LYS A 202 -4.42 -8.03 17.10
C LYS A 202 -5.72 -8.50 17.80
N PRO A 203 -6.64 -7.59 18.17
CA PRO A 203 -7.90 -7.95 18.82
C PRO A 203 -8.71 -9.00 18.04
N GLU A 204 -8.70 -8.92 16.72
CA GLU A 204 -9.42 -9.85 15.83
C GLU A 204 -8.84 -11.27 15.93
N LYS A 205 -7.51 -11.38 15.97
CA LYS A 205 -6.83 -12.68 16.13
C LYS A 205 -7.06 -13.29 17.51
N LEU A 206 -7.05 -12.46 18.56
CA LEU A 206 -7.41 -12.92 19.90
C LEU A 206 -8.85 -13.43 19.96
N LEU A 207 -9.78 -12.75 19.28
CA LEU A 207 -11.16 -13.19 19.21
C LEU A 207 -11.29 -14.53 18.47
N GLU A 208 -10.57 -14.70 17.36
CA GLU A 208 -10.48 -15.98 16.65
C GLU A 208 -9.95 -17.10 17.54
N ASP A 209 -8.88 -16.87 18.30
CA ASP A 209 -8.30 -17.86 19.20
C ASP A 209 -9.26 -18.22 20.34
N ILE A 210 -9.95 -17.23 20.94
CA ILE A 210 -10.94 -17.47 22.01
C ILE A 210 -12.12 -18.28 21.48
N VAL A 211 -12.67 -17.90 20.31
CA VAL A 211 -13.80 -18.58 19.70
C VAL A 211 -13.40 -19.98 19.25
N GLY A 212 -12.21 -20.14 18.66
CA GLY A 212 -11.66 -21.42 18.25
C GLY A 212 -11.48 -22.38 19.42
N ASN A 213 -10.86 -21.92 20.52
CA ASN A 213 -10.67 -22.73 21.72
C ASN A 213 -11.98 -23.07 22.45
N TYR A 214 -12.99 -22.21 22.35
CA TYR A 214 -14.30 -22.46 22.97
C TYR A 214 -15.17 -23.43 22.17
N LEU A 215 -15.10 -23.37 20.83
CA LEU A 215 -15.89 -24.23 19.94
C LEU A 215 -15.25 -25.59 19.69
N ASP A 216 -13.91 -25.65 19.65
CA ASP A 216 -13.12 -26.88 19.57
C ASP A 216 -12.17 -26.96 20.77
N PRO A 217 -12.66 -27.32 21.98
CA PRO A 217 -11.79 -27.56 23.12
C PRO A 217 -10.90 -28.76 22.77
N LYS A 218 -9.65 -28.51 22.39
CA LYS A 218 -8.63 -29.54 22.40
C LYS A 218 -8.59 -30.08 23.83
N GLN A 219 -9.07 -31.31 23.97
CA GLN A 219 -9.13 -32.07 25.20
C GLN A 219 -7.75 -32.07 25.85
N ASP A 220 -7.58 -31.29 26.92
CA ASP A 220 -6.37 -31.30 27.72
C ASP A 220 -6.20 -32.72 28.28
N SER A 221 -5.15 -33.41 27.85
CA SER A 221 -4.73 -34.67 28.45
C SER A 221 -4.24 -34.39 29.87
N ASP A 222 -4.96 -34.94 30.84
CA ASP A 222 -4.66 -34.97 32.27
C ASP A 222 -3.24 -35.52 32.56
N PRO A 223 -2.42 -34.89 33.42
CA PRO A 223 -1.05 -35.32 33.68
C PRO A 223 -0.99 -36.21 34.92
N GLU A 224 -1.26 -37.50 34.80
CA GLU A 224 -0.79 -38.48 35.80
C GLU A 224 -0.88 -39.91 35.25
N THR A 225 0.27 -40.48 34.88
CA THR A 225 0.64 -41.90 35.13
C THR A 225 2.10 -42.07 34.69
N GLU A 226 3.02 -42.06 35.66
CA GLU A 226 4.34 -42.70 35.53
C GLU A 226 4.15 -44.20 35.28
N VAL A 227 4.68 -44.71 34.16
CA VAL A 227 5.32 -46.03 34.14
C VAL A 227 6.50 -45.97 33.17
N GLU A 228 7.71 -46.11 33.71
CA GLU A 228 8.95 -46.35 32.97
C GLU A 228 8.89 -47.67 32.19
N SER A 229 9.30 -47.65 30.92
CA SER A 229 10.17 -48.68 30.33
C SER A 229 10.61 -48.28 28.92
N GLU A 230 11.86 -47.83 28.79
CA GLU A 230 12.67 -47.98 27.58
C GLU A 230 13.28 -49.41 27.54
N PRO A 231 13.94 -49.89 26.46
CA PRO A 231 14.23 -49.26 25.14
C PRO A 231 13.91 -50.17 23.92
N ASP A 232 13.73 -49.58 22.73
CA ASP A 232 14.61 -49.86 21.57
C ASP A 232 14.14 -49.17 20.26
N SER A 233 15.02 -48.28 19.79
CA SER A 233 15.43 -47.94 18.41
C SER A 233 14.45 -47.72 17.23
N ILE A 234 14.36 -46.43 16.85
CA ILE A 234 14.55 -45.80 15.51
C ILE A 234 13.63 -46.23 14.34
N ASP A 235 12.78 -45.31 13.86
CA ASP A 235 13.04 -44.64 12.56
C ASP A 235 12.30 -43.29 12.43
N LYS A 236 13.07 -42.21 12.25
CA LYS A 236 12.60 -40.86 11.98
C LYS A 236 12.54 -40.67 10.47
N SER A 237 11.37 -40.78 9.83
CA SER A 237 11.16 -40.09 8.56
C SER A 237 9.69 -39.83 8.21
N LYS A 238 9.45 -38.63 7.66
CA LYS A 238 8.25 -38.15 6.94
C LYS A 238 7.17 -37.39 7.73
N ILE A 239 7.57 -36.25 8.30
CA ILE A 239 6.78 -35.01 8.20
C ILE A 239 7.27 -34.28 6.94
N SER A 240 6.50 -34.36 5.86
CA SER A 240 6.77 -33.62 4.61
C SER A 240 6.00 -32.29 4.63
N ILE A 241 6.49 -31.33 5.40
CA ILE A 241 6.15 -29.92 5.19
C ILE A 241 7.15 -29.39 4.16
N SER A 242 6.64 -29.04 2.98
CA SER A 242 7.39 -28.43 1.89
C SER A 242 7.96 -27.08 2.33
N LYS A 243 9.20 -27.07 2.82
CA LYS A 243 9.97 -25.85 3.07
C LYS A 243 10.31 -25.19 1.75
N THR A 244 9.70 -24.04 1.49
CA THR A 244 10.06 -23.10 0.42
C THR A 244 11.56 -22.71 0.49
N PRO A 245 12.24 -22.52 -0.65
CA PRO A 245 13.68 -22.24 -0.73
C PRO A 245 14.13 -20.98 0.03
N LYS A 246 13.22 -20.02 0.27
CA LYS A 246 13.50 -18.79 1.04
C LYS A 246 13.81 -19.05 2.53
N ILE A 247 13.24 -20.10 3.13
CA ILE A 247 13.45 -20.40 4.57
C ILE A 247 14.86 -20.95 4.83
N LYS A 248 15.39 -21.77 3.91
CA LYS A 248 16.75 -22.32 4.03
C LYS A 248 17.84 -21.25 3.87
N ALA A 249 17.59 -20.23 3.05
CA ALA A 249 18.53 -19.11 2.88
C ALA A 249 18.63 -18.27 4.15
N TRP A 250 17.51 -18.02 4.83
CA TRP A 250 17.50 -17.27 6.09
C TRP A 250 18.10 -18.06 7.24
N GLU A 251 17.85 -19.36 7.32
CA GLU A 251 18.41 -20.23 8.36
C GLU A 251 19.94 -20.30 8.28
N LYS A 252 20.50 -20.22 7.06
CA LYS A 252 21.95 -20.14 6.83
C LYS A 252 22.52 -18.76 7.20
N ASP A 253 21.88 -17.67 6.78
CA ASP A 253 22.32 -16.30 7.07
C ASP A 253 22.33 -16.00 8.58
N LEU A 254 21.34 -16.54 9.31
CA LEU A 254 21.28 -16.45 10.76
C LEU A 254 22.40 -17.26 11.45
N GLN A 255 22.76 -18.42 10.91
CA GLN A 255 23.89 -19.21 11.43
C GLN A 255 25.23 -18.52 11.17
N ASP A 256 25.41 -17.88 10.01
CA ASP A 256 26.64 -17.15 9.68
C ASP A 256 26.83 -15.93 10.61
N LEU A 257 25.75 -15.18 10.91
CA LEU A 257 25.79 -14.04 11.85
C LEU A 257 26.08 -14.46 13.30
N VAL A 258 25.57 -15.62 13.70
CA VAL A 258 25.84 -16.17 15.03
C VAL A 258 27.30 -16.62 15.12
N GLN A 259 27.85 -17.24 14.07
CA GLN A 259 29.25 -17.64 14.01
C GLN A 259 30.21 -16.44 14.03
N GLU A 260 29.90 -15.35 13.31
CA GLU A 260 30.70 -14.12 13.25
C GLU A 260 30.75 -13.37 14.60
N LYS A 261 29.70 -13.49 15.41
CA LYS A 261 29.66 -12.96 16.78
C LYS A 261 30.56 -13.74 17.74
N TYR A 262 30.66 -15.06 17.58
CA TYR A 262 31.50 -15.90 18.45
C TYR A 262 32.98 -15.92 18.07
N THR A 263 33.35 -15.56 16.83
CA THR A 263 34.76 -15.45 16.41
C THR A 263 35.41 -14.10 16.71
N ASN A 264 34.62 -13.05 16.98
CA ASN A 264 35.13 -11.70 17.26
C ASN A 264 35.29 -11.36 18.75
N GLU A 265 34.90 -12.25 19.66
CA GLU A 265 35.22 -12.13 21.08
C GLU A 265 36.32 -13.13 21.45
N VAL A 266 37.57 -12.69 21.32
CA VAL A 266 38.70 -12.88 22.24
C VAL A 266 39.99 -12.52 21.48
N ASN A 267 40.61 -11.40 21.86
CA ASN A 267 41.95 -11.35 22.46
C ASN A 267 42.52 -9.94 22.28
N TYR A 268 42.76 -9.22 23.38
CA TYR A 268 44.08 -8.65 23.67
C TYR A 268 44.18 -8.34 25.16
N ASP A 269 44.87 -9.24 25.85
CA ASP A 269 45.40 -9.04 27.19
C ASP A 269 46.57 -8.04 27.16
N THR A 270 46.42 -7.00 27.97
CA THR A 270 47.40 -6.46 28.93
C THR A 270 48.90 -6.66 28.62
N THR A 271 49.60 -5.63 28.14
CA THR A 271 50.97 -5.32 28.60
C THR A 271 51.44 -3.91 28.22
N THR A 272 52.30 -3.35 29.07
CA THR A 272 53.15 -2.14 28.95
C THR A 272 52.56 -0.82 29.47
N ASN A 273 52.95 -0.38 30.67
CA ASN A 273 54.14 0.38 31.08
C ASN A 273 54.13 1.88 30.71
N SER A 274 54.01 2.70 31.77
CA SER A 274 54.73 3.96 32.06
C SER A 274 54.97 4.98 30.92
N SER A 275 54.33 6.15 31.02
CA SER A 275 54.97 7.47 31.22
C SER A 275 54.20 8.64 30.57
N ALA A 276 54.03 9.73 31.34
CA ALA A 276 53.89 11.16 30.98
C ALA A 276 52.62 11.71 30.27
N ILE A 277 51.71 12.34 31.08
CA ILE A 277 51.30 13.78 31.18
C ILE A 277 51.73 14.74 30.02
N PRO A 278 51.05 15.87 29.64
CA PRO A 278 49.91 16.63 30.28
C PRO A 278 48.75 17.16 29.37
N GLU A 279 47.75 17.75 30.06
CA GLU A 279 46.92 18.95 29.73
C GLU A 279 46.05 18.92 28.46
N ILE A 280 44.76 19.28 28.51
CA ILE A 280 44.27 20.63 28.75
C ILE A 280 42.90 20.59 29.44
N PHE A 281 42.79 21.36 30.51
CA PHE A 281 41.57 21.75 31.21
C PHE A 281 41.23 23.16 30.75
N GLN A 282 40.00 23.41 30.28
CA GLN A 282 39.35 24.71 30.49
C GLN A 282 37.84 24.57 30.30
N SER A 283 37.17 24.63 31.44
CA SER A 283 35.81 25.09 31.61
C SER A 283 35.66 26.53 31.12
N ASP A 284 34.49 26.89 30.63
CA ASP A 284 33.67 27.86 31.36
C ASP A 284 32.20 27.78 30.95
N ARG A 285 31.38 27.67 31.99
CA ARG A 285 29.95 27.95 31.97
C ARG A 285 29.81 29.46 32.16
N ASP A 286 28.86 30.06 31.47
CA ASP A 286 28.15 31.19 32.04
C ASP A 286 26.65 31.04 31.84
N ILE A 287 25.94 31.31 32.93
CA ILE A 287 24.50 31.24 33.16
C ILE A 287 23.96 32.68 33.13
N SER A 288 22.64 32.81 32.94
CA SER A 288 21.78 33.95 33.31
C SER A 288 21.43 34.87 32.12
N SER A 289 20.20 35.33 31.87
CA SER A 289 18.96 35.36 32.67
C SER A 289 17.74 35.65 31.78
N ALA A 290 16.61 35.07 32.19
CA ALA A 290 15.24 35.61 32.30
C ALA A 290 14.63 36.60 31.28
N SER A 291 13.45 36.28 30.74
CA SER A 291 12.16 36.94 31.13
C SER A 291 10.93 36.51 30.31
N ARG A 292 9.81 36.31 31.03
CA ARG A 292 8.38 36.61 30.75
C ARG A 292 7.84 36.24 29.35
N GLY A 293 6.85 35.38 29.16
CA GLY A 293 5.58 35.25 29.89
C GLY A 293 4.47 35.95 29.10
N GLN A 294 3.65 35.21 28.35
CA GLN A 294 2.29 35.65 27.99
C GLN A 294 1.39 34.47 27.60
N VAL A 295 0.23 34.45 28.25
CA VAL A 295 -0.89 33.50 28.13
C VAL A 295 -1.84 34.01 27.05
N TRP A 296 -2.30 33.14 26.15
CA TRP A 296 -3.32 33.46 25.14
C TRP A 296 -4.57 32.59 25.38
N ARG A 297 -5.75 33.24 25.44
CA ARG A 297 -7.08 32.59 25.44
C ARG A 297 -7.80 32.92 24.12
N PRO A 298 -8.64 32.02 23.58
CA PRO A 298 -9.37 32.25 22.34
C PRO A 298 -10.75 32.92 22.56
N PRO A 299 -11.34 33.49 21.48
CA PRO A 299 -12.47 34.41 21.54
C PRO A 299 -13.84 33.73 21.42
N THR A 300 -14.86 34.44 21.89
CA THR A 300 -16.30 34.21 21.63
C THR A 300 -16.72 34.69 20.26
#